data_AF-A0A8S0WZZ5-F1
#
_entry.id   AF-A0A8S0WZZ5-F1
#
_cell.length_a   1.000
_cell.length_b   1.000
_cell.length_c   1.000
_cell.angle_alpha   90.00
_cell.angle_beta   90.00
_cell.angle_gamma   90.00
#
_symmetry.space_group_name_H-M   'P 1'
#
loop_
_entity.id
_entity.type
_entity.pdbx_description
1 polymer ?
#
loop_
_entity_poly.entity_id
_entity_poly.type
_entity_poly.pdbx_seq_one_letter_code
_entity_poly.pdbx_strand_id
1 'polypeptide(L)'
;MGRQGLMAAVQYVEGRGEKTELWHLACETFDLRQPSDLIAKIYDSVHPIGAVASFARYVLGAAPYDEVALSIVKSSARSLARMVESVRNRLHDDVSNRVVLSGSLLTLSAVLRDYLAVSLQTVFPRAELNRLAERPSAGAVLRARRLVNRTAFKNRSH
;
A
#
# COMPACT_ATOMS: atom_id res chain seq x y z
N MET A 1 1.83 1.69 6.22
CA MET A 1 0.41 1.93 6.57
C MET A 1 -0.06 1.15 7.80
N GLY A 2 -0.32 -0.16 7.78
CA GLY A 2 -0.87 -0.89 8.94
C GLY A 2 -0.08 -0.69 10.25
N ARG A 3 1.24 -0.89 10.20
CA ARG A 3 2.16 -0.56 11.32
C ARG A 3 2.05 0.90 11.80
N GLN A 4 1.94 1.86 10.88
CA GLN A 4 1.83 3.28 11.25
C GLN A 4 0.50 3.54 11.97
N GLY A 5 -0.59 2.92 11.52
CA GLY A 5 -1.89 3.00 12.18
C GLY A 5 -1.85 2.45 13.61
N LEU A 6 -1.25 1.27 13.79
CA LEU A 6 -1.09 0.68 15.12
C LEU A 6 -0.20 1.52 16.04
N MET A 7 0.89 2.09 15.52
CA MET A 7 1.74 2.99 16.30
C MET A 7 1.00 4.25 16.72
N ALA A 8 0.23 4.88 15.82
CA ALA A 8 -0.55 6.06 16.14
C ALA A 8 -1.64 5.76 17.19
N ALA A 9 -2.30 4.60 17.07
CA ALA A 9 -3.26 4.12 18.05
C ALA A 9 -2.65 3.98 19.45
N VAL A 10 -1.47 3.36 19.56
CA VAL A 10 -0.74 3.22 20.83
C VAL A 10 -0.31 4.57 21.38
N GLN A 11 0.23 5.45 20.53
CA GLN A 11 0.65 6.79 20.96
C GLN A 11 -0.52 7.59 21.53
N TYR A 12 -1.71 7.49 20.94
CA TYR A 12 -2.91 8.17 21.44
C TYR A 12 -3.30 7.71 22.85
N VAL A 13 -3.43 6.40 23.08
CA VAL A 13 -3.85 5.88 24.40
C VAL A 13 -2.80 6.13 25.49
N GLU A 14 -1.52 6.25 25.12
CA GLU A 14 -0.44 6.64 26.04
C GLU A 14 -0.33 8.17 26.25
N GLY A 15 -1.20 8.98 25.62
CA GLY A 15 -1.20 10.44 25.76
C GLY A 15 -0.09 11.16 24.98
N ARG A 16 0.58 10.47 24.05
CA ARG A 16 1.68 11.01 23.22
C ARG A 16 1.25 11.39 21.81
N GLY A 17 0.09 10.92 21.37
CA GLY A 17 -0.45 11.09 20.01
C GLY A 17 -1.71 11.95 19.99
N GLU A 18 -2.06 12.41 18.78
CA GLU A 18 -3.32 13.09 18.54
C GLU A 18 -4.52 12.16 18.71
N LYS A 19 -5.71 12.73 18.92
CA LYS A 19 -6.95 11.97 19.07
C LYS A 19 -7.27 11.19 17.79
N THR A 20 -7.53 9.89 17.93
CA THR A 20 -7.82 8.99 16.81
C THR A 20 -8.72 7.83 17.22
N GLU A 21 -9.59 7.39 16.31
CA GLU A 21 -10.43 6.20 16.42
C GLU A 21 -9.64 4.90 16.18
N LEU A 22 -8.39 5.00 15.72
CA LEU A 22 -7.55 3.84 15.40
C LEU A 22 -7.28 2.96 16.63
N TRP A 23 -7.29 3.50 17.84
CA TRP A 23 -7.19 2.68 19.06
C TRP A 23 -8.41 1.81 19.27
N HIS A 24 -9.61 2.38 19.14
CA HIS A 24 -10.85 1.62 19.27
C HIS A 24 -10.93 0.50 18.23
N LEU A 25 -10.63 0.81 16.96
CA LEU A 25 -10.57 -0.16 15.88
C LEU A 25 -9.51 -1.26 16.12
N ALA A 26 -8.37 -0.93 16.73
CA ALA A 26 -7.35 -1.91 17.10
C ALA A 26 -7.84 -2.83 18.23
N CYS A 27 -8.51 -2.30 19.25
CA CYS A 27 -9.09 -3.10 20.33
C CYS A 27 -10.11 -4.11 19.79
N GLU A 28 -11.03 -3.66 18.92
CA GLU A 28 -12.01 -4.55 18.29
C GLU A 28 -11.36 -5.61 17.41
N THR A 29 -10.32 -5.24 16.66
CA THR A 29 -9.68 -6.14 15.69
C THR A 29 -8.81 -7.20 16.34
N PHE A 30 -8.10 -6.85 17.42
CA PHE A 30 -7.09 -7.71 18.04
C PHE A 30 -7.48 -8.18 19.45
N ASP A 31 -8.69 -7.86 19.91
CA ASP A 31 -9.18 -8.18 21.26
C ASP A 31 -8.21 -7.68 22.35
N LEU A 32 -7.95 -6.36 22.32
CA LEU A 32 -7.02 -5.69 23.23
C LEU A 32 -7.76 -5.06 24.39
N ARG A 33 -7.18 -5.16 25.59
CA ARG A 33 -7.68 -4.47 26.78
C ARG A 33 -6.79 -3.30 27.18
N GLN A 34 -5.49 -3.40 26.91
CA GLN A 34 -4.49 -2.38 27.22
C GLN A 34 -3.41 -2.32 26.13
N PRO A 35 -2.72 -1.17 25.95
CA PRO A 35 -1.69 -1.00 24.91
C PRO A 35 -0.56 -2.04 24.94
N SER A 36 -0.18 -2.54 26.12
CA SER A 36 0.84 -3.59 26.27
C SER A 36 0.44 -4.94 25.66
N ASP A 37 -0.86 -5.23 25.52
CA ASP A 37 -1.34 -6.50 24.97
C ASP A 37 -1.06 -6.61 23.46
N LEU A 38 -0.95 -5.47 22.76
CA LEU A 38 -0.87 -5.41 21.31
C LEU A 38 0.32 -6.22 20.77
N ILE A 39 1.49 -6.07 21.40
CA ILE A 39 2.71 -6.76 20.99
C ILE A 39 2.50 -8.28 21.13
N ALA A 40 2.10 -8.75 22.31
CA ALA A 40 1.88 -10.16 22.57
C ALA A 40 0.87 -10.76 21.57
N LYS A 41 -0.30 -10.13 21.40
CA LYS A 41 -1.34 -10.59 20.46
C LYS A 41 -0.86 -10.67 19.00
N ILE A 42 -0.02 -9.74 18.56
CA ILE A 42 0.57 -9.79 17.22
C ILE A 42 1.57 -10.93 17.09
N TYR A 43 2.46 -11.11 18.06
CA TYR A 43 3.48 -12.16 18.03
C TYR A 43 2.91 -13.57 18.20
N ASP A 44 1.81 -13.72 18.94
CA ASP A 44 1.08 -14.98 19.09
C ASP A 44 0.28 -15.37 17.84
N SER A 45 0.08 -14.44 16.90
CA SER A 45 -0.63 -14.74 15.66
C SER A 45 0.20 -15.65 14.74
N VAL A 46 -0.48 -16.50 13.98
CA VAL A 46 0.15 -17.42 13.02
C VAL A 46 1.02 -16.67 11.98
N HIS A 47 0.64 -15.42 11.66
CA HIS A 47 1.36 -14.58 10.70
C HIS A 47 1.49 -13.13 11.22
N PRO A 48 2.48 -12.82 12.07
CA PRO A 48 2.61 -11.50 12.72
C PRO A 48 2.70 -10.33 11.73
N ILE A 49 3.48 -10.51 10.66
CA ILE A 49 3.61 -9.50 9.59
C ILE A 49 2.26 -9.28 8.89
N GLY A 50 1.52 -10.36 8.64
CA GLY A 50 0.19 -10.33 8.04
C GLY A 50 -0.83 -9.64 8.94
N ALA A 51 -0.78 -9.93 10.25
CA ALA A 51 -1.63 -9.31 11.26
C ALA A 51 -1.44 -7.78 11.28
N VAL A 52 -0.19 -7.31 11.37
CA VAL A 52 0.14 -5.87 11.30
C VAL A 52 -0.31 -5.25 9.98
N ALA A 53 -0.06 -5.93 8.85
CA ALA A 53 -0.43 -5.44 7.54
C ALA A 53 -1.96 -5.35 7.36
N SER A 54 -2.71 -6.28 7.94
CA SER A 54 -4.17 -6.32 7.85
C SER A 54 -4.83 -5.07 8.41
N PHE A 55 -4.19 -4.42 9.40
CA PHE A 55 -4.71 -3.20 10.02
C PHE A 55 -4.82 -2.02 9.04
N ALA A 56 -4.10 -2.07 7.92
CA ALA A 56 -4.17 -1.07 6.86
C ALA A 56 -5.59 -0.80 6.35
N ARG A 57 -6.48 -1.80 6.35
CA ARG A 57 -7.88 -1.62 5.91
C ARG A 57 -8.67 -0.69 6.82
N TYR A 58 -8.42 -0.74 8.13
CA TYR A 58 -9.08 0.11 9.11
C TYR A 58 -8.57 1.55 9.02
N VAL A 59 -7.26 1.72 8.79
CA VAL A 59 -6.69 3.06 8.50
C VAL A 59 -7.35 3.69 7.28
N LEU A 60 -7.55 2.91 6.20
CA LEU A 60 -8.23 3.41 5.00
C LEU A 60 -9.70 3.71 5.25
N GLY A 61 -10.39 2.86 6.02
CA GLY A 61 -11.79 3.04 6.38
C GLY A 61 -12.03 4.26 7.25
N ALA A 62 -11.08 4.59 8.14
CA ALA A 62 -11.17 5.72 9.06
C ALA A 62 -10.78 7.06 8.44
N ALA A 63 -10.00 7.07 7.36
CA ALA A 63 -9.52 8.29 6.73
C ALA A 63 -10.57 9.38 6.40
N PRO A 64 -11.85 9.07 6.08
CA PRO A 64 -12.86 10.10 5.85
C PRO A 64 -13.28 10.90 7.10
N TYR A 65 -13.03 10.38 8.30
CA TYR A 65 -13.51 10.98 9.56
C TYR A 65 -12.45 11.05 10.67
N ASP A 66 -11.23 10.57 10.41
CA ASP A 66 -10.10 10.58 11.35
C ASP A 66 -8.87 11.19 10.66
N GLU A 67 -8.43 12.35 11.18
CA GLU A 67 -7.29 13.11 10.63
C GLU A 67 -5.95 12.38 10.74
N VAL A 68 -5.74 11.59 11.81
CA VAL A 68 -4.52 10.79 11.98
C VAL A 68 -4.49 9.69 10.91
N ALA A 69 -5.62 9.00 10.71
CA ALA A 69 -5.75 8.00 9.65
C ALA A 69 -5.53 8.63 8.26
N LEU A 70 -6.14 9.79 7.99
CA LEU A 70 -5.98 10.53 6.75
C LEU A 70 -4.52 10.93 6.49
N SER A 71 -3.82 11.42 7.52
CA SER A 71 -2.40 11.78 7.46
C SER A 71 -1.53 10.57 7.09
N ILE A 72 -1.80 9.41 7.69
CA ILE A 72 -1.10 8.16 7.36
C ILE A 72 -1.34 7.74 5.90
N VAL A 73 -2.57 7.88 5.40
CA VAL A 73 -2.90 7.60 3.99
C VAL A 73 -2.16 8.54 3.05
N LYS A 74 -2.18 9.85 3.30
CA LYS A 74 -1.46 10.88 2.54
C LYS A 74 0.05 10.60 2.52
N SER A 75 0.62 10.27 3.67
CA SER A 75 2.04 9.90 3.80
C SER A 75 2.38 8.66 2.98
N SER A 76 1.56 7.62 3.07
CA SER A 76 1.72 6.38 2.29
C SER A 76 1.65 6.62 0.79
N ALA A 77 0.68 7.43 0.33
CA ALA A 77 0.56 7.83 -1.08
C ALA A 77 1.80 8.57 -1.59
N ARG A 78 2.33 9.50 -0.78
CA ARG A 78 3.55 10.26 -1.12
C ARG A 78 4.78 9.36 -1.21
N SER A 79 4.93 8.40 -0.30
CA SER A 79 6.00 7.40 -0.35
C SER A 79 5.91 6.52 -1.59
N LEU A 80 4.71 6.08 -1.98
CA LEU A 80 4.48 5.33 -3.22
C LEU A 80 4.88 6.16 -4.45
N ALA A 81 4.48 7.43 -4.52
CA ALA A 81 4.83 8.33 -5.62
C ALA A 81 6.35 8.51 -5.76
N ARG A 82 7.06 8.70 -4.64
CA ARG A 82 8.54 8.78 -4.62
C ARG A 82 9.21 7.49 -5.08
N MET A 83 8.64 6.33 -4.79
CA MET A 83 9.17 5.06 -5.32
C MET A 83 9.03 5.00 -6.84
N VAL A 84 7.91 5.46 -7.40
CA VAL A 84 7.72 5.56 -8.85
C VAL A 84 8.74 6.50 -9.47
N GLU A 85 8.94 7.69 -8.89
CA GLU A 85 9.97 8.65 -9.31
C GLU A 85 11.37 8.04 -9.28
N SER A 86 11.74 7.36 -8.18
CA SER A 86 13.04 6.72 -8.03
C SER A 86 13.30 5.65 -9.10
N VAL A 87 12.28 4.85 -9.44
CA VAL A 87 12.38 3.87 -10.52
C VAL A 87 12.50 4.55 -11.87
N ARG A 88 11.69 5.57 -12.15
CA ARG A 88 11.72 6.34 -13.40
C ARG A 88 13.09 6.97 -13.65
N ASN A 89 13.69 7.58 -12.63
CA ASN A 89 15.00 8.24 -12.76
C ASN A 89 16.15 7.27 -13.09
N ARG A 90 15.93 5.96 -12.95
CA ARG A 90 16.90 4.90 -13.30
C ARG A 90 16.63 4.27 -14.66
N LEU A 91 15.51 4.61 -15.30
CA LEU A 91 15.12 4.11 -16.60
C LEU A 91 15.51 5.11 -17.70
N HIS A 92 15.77 4.60 -18.90
CA HIS A 92 16.07 5.44 -20.08
C HIS A 92 14.83 6.27 -20.48
N ASP A 93 15.06 7.38 -21.20
CA ASP A 93 14.03 8.38 -21.53
C ASP A 93 12.86 7.84 -22.38
N ASP A 94 13.03 6.69 -23.05
CA ASP A 94 12.00 6.06 -23.90
C ASP A 94 10.95 5.25 -23.13
N VAL A 95 10.93 5.30 -21.80
CA VAL A 95 9.94 4.56 -21.01
C VAL A 95 8.59 5.28 -20.98
N SER A 96 7.53 4.52 -21.28
CA SER A 96 6.12 4.96 -21.25
C SER A 96 5.75 5.68 -19.95
N ASN A 97 4.91 6.70 -20.05
CA ASN A 97 4.36 7.41 -18.89
C ASN A 97 3.29 6.61 -18.11
N ARG A 98 2.97 5.39 -18.53
CA ARG A 98 1.94 4.57 -17.90
C ARG A 98 2.40 4.00 -16.57
N VAL A 99 1.69 4.35 -15.49
CA VAL A 99 1.89 3.79 -14.16
C VAL A 99 0.74 2.82 -13.86
N VAL A 100 1.08 1.57 -13.63
CA VAL A 100 0.10 0.49 -13.41
C VAL A 100 0.00 0.16 -11.93
N LEU A 101 -1.18 0.37 -11.34
CA LEU A 101 -1.43 0.06 -9.94
C LEU A 101 -1.72 -1.44 -9.74
N SER A 102 -1.00 -2.06 -8.81
CA SER A 102 -1.15 -3.47 -8.44
C SER A 102 -1.24 -3.62 -6.91
N GLY A 103 -2.06 -4.57 -6.44
CA GLY A 103 -2.23 -4.87 -5.01
C GLY A 103 -3.58 -4.47 -4.44
N SER A 104 -4.10 -5.27 -3.50
CA SER A 104 -5.48 -5.21 -3.01
C SER A 104 -5.89 -3.84 -2.45
N LEU A 105 -5.01 -3.18 -1.69
CA LEU A 105 -5.31 -1.87 -1.12
C LEU A 105 -5.47 -0.78 -2.19
N LEU A 106 -4.60 -0.79 -3.21
CA LEU A 106 -4.66 0.17 -4.32
C LEU A 106 -5.86 -0.11 -5.23
N THR A 107 -6.26 -1.38 -5.40
CA THR A 107 -7.42 -1.75 -6.20
C THR A 107 -8.75 -1.47 -5.50
N LEU A 108 -8.81 -1.58 -4.16
CA LEU A 108 -10.07 -1.50 -3.42
C LEU A 108 -10.33 -0.12 -2.80
N SER A 109 -9.32 0.64 -2.41
CA SER A 109 -9.52 1.95 -1.78
C SER A 109 -9.45 3.11 -2.76
N ALA A 110 -10.55 3.84 -2.94
CA ALA A 110 -10.57 5.11 -3.69
C ALA A 110 -9.69 6.18 -3.05
N VAL A 111 -9.83 6.40 -1.73
CA VAL A 111 -9.09 7.44 -0.99
C VAL A 111 -7.58 7.36 -1.22
N LEU A 112 -6.99 6.18 -1.04
CA LEU A 112 -5.56 5.97 -1.31
C LEU A 112 -5.17 6.25 -2.77
N ARG A 113 -6.01 5.89 -3.75
CA ARG A 113 -5.73 6.14 -5.16
C ARG A 113 -5.77 7.63 -5.48
N ASP A 114 -6.73 8.35 -4.94
CA ASP A 114 -6.89 9.77 -5.22
C ASP A 114 -5.69 10.55 -4.68
N TYR A 115 -5.26 10.24 -3.45
CA TYR A 115 -4.04 10.82 -2.88
C TYR A 115 -2.78 10.38 -3.62
N LEU A 116 -2.74 9.16 -4.14
CA LEU A 116 -1.61 8.69 -4.96
C LEU A 116 -1.57 9.41 -6.30
N ALA A 117 -2.70 9.62 -6.97
CA ALA A 117 -2.80 10.36 -8.22
C ALA A 117 -2.28 11.79 -8.04
N VAL A 118 -2.77 12.49 -7.00
CA VAL A 118 -2.29 13.84 -6.65
C VAL A 118 -0.79 13.83 -6.34
N SER A 119 -0.31 12.87 -5.55
CA SER A 119 1.12 12.77 -5.20
C SER A 119 1.99 12.40 -6.39
N LEU A 120 1.47 11.68 -7.39
CA LEU A 120 2.21 11.33 -8.60
C LEU A 120 2.29 12.50 -9.56
N GLN A 121 1.25 13.33 -9.67
CA GLN A 121 1.31 14.52 -10.51
C GLN A 121 2.40 15.50 -10.09
N THR A 122 2.80 15.53 -8.82
CA THR A 122 3.86 16.42 -8.34
C THR A 122 5.27 15.96 -8.71
N VAL A 123 5.52 14.65 -8.77
CA VAL A 123 6.84 14.06 -9.06
C VAL A 123 6.96 13.53 -10.49
N PHE A 124 5.83 13.23 -11.12
CA PHE A 124 5.72 12.76 -12.50
C PHE A 124 4.47 13.34 -13.17
N PRO A 125 4.51 14.62 -13.60
CA PRO A 125 3.33 15.32 -14.14
C PRO A 125 2.68 14.67 -15.37
N ARG A 126 3.46 13.91 -16.15
CA ARG A 126 2.98 13.22 -17.35
C ARG A 126 2.45 11.80 -17.06
N ALA A 127 2.44 11.36 -15.80
CA ALA A 127 2.03 10.01 -15.43
C ALA A 127 0.57 9.73 -15.82
N GLU A 128 0.35 8.63 -16.53
CA GLU A 128 -0.98 8.10 -16.83
C GLU A 128 -1.28 6.95 -15.85
N LEU A 129 -2.17 7.21 -14.89
CA LEU A 129 -2.52 6.25 -13.85
C LEU A 129 -3.56 5.24 -14.36
N ASN A 130 -3.11 4.04 -14.71
CA ASN A 130 -4.00 2.98 -15.18
C ASN A 130 -4.19 1.90 -14.10
N ARG A 131 -5.44 1.47 -13.93
CA ARG A 131 -5.72 0.24 -13.19
C ARG A 131 -5.28 -0.95 -14.03
N LEU A 132 -4.77 -2.00 -13.39
CA LEU A 132 -4.89 -3.32 -13.98
C LEU A 132 -6.39 -3.64 -14.07
N ALA A 133 -6.92 -3.63 -15.30
CA ALA A 133 -8.28 -4.08 -15.56
C ALA A 133 -8.46 -5.60 -15.25
N GLU A 134 -7.37 -6.32 -15.02
CA GLU A 134 -7.40 -7.76 -14.77
C GLU A 134 -6.59 -8.14 -13.54
N ARG A 135 -7.19 -9.07 -12.78
CA ARG A 135 -6.86 -9.63 -11.47
C ARG A 135 -5.34 -9.71 -11.13
N PRO A 136 -4.97 -9.77 -9.83
CA PRO A 136 -3.58 -9.63 -9.33
C PRO A 136 -2.49 -10.59 -9.86
N SER A 137 -2.78 -11.45 -10.84
CA SER A 137 -1.82 -12.35 -11.48
C SER A 137 -1.14 -11.76 -12.74
N ALA A 138 -1.56 -10.60 -13.24
CA ALA A 138 -1.06 -10.06 -14.50
C ALA A 138 0.46 -9.84 -14.54
N GLY A 139 1.10 -9.47 -13.43
CA GLY A 139 2.57 -9.33 -13.36
C GLY A 139 3.32 -10.65 -13.56
N ALA A 140 2.82 -11.74 -12.99
CA ALA A 140 3.37 -13.08 -13.17
C ALA A 140 3.08 -13.63 -14.58
N VAL A 141 1.86 -13.40 -15.09
CA VAL A 141 1.42 -13.82 -16.43
C VAL A 141 2.18 -13.06 -17.54
N LEU A 142 2.42 -11.76 -17.38
CA LEU A 142 3.22 -10.98 -18.33
C LEU A 142 4.70 -11.38 -18.29
N ARG A 143 5.26 -11.73 -17.12
CA ARG A 143 6.61 -12.32 -17.05
C ARG A 143 6.66 -13.71 -17.69
N ALA A 144 5.64 -14.55 -17.49
CA ALA A 144 5.54 -15.86 -18.12
C ALA A 144 5.44 -15.75 -19.65
N ARG A 145 4.63 -14.82 -20.19
CA ARG A 145 4.56 -14.55 -21.64
C ARG A 145 5.89 -14.10 -22.23
N ARG A 146 6.69 -13.29 -21.51
CA ARG A 146 8.05 -12.91 -21.95
C ARG A 146 9.03 -14.08 -21.92
N LEU A 147 8.90 -15.03 -20.99
CA LEU A 147 9.73 -16.22 -20.92
C LEU A 147 9.39 -17.24 -22.02
N VAL A 148 8.10 -17.42 -22.34
CA VAL A 148 7.64 -18.29 -23.44
C VAL A 148 8.02 -17.73 -24.81
N ASN A 149 7.93 -16.41 -25.02
CA ASN A 149 8.36 -15.79 -26.29
C ASN A 149 9.90 -15.83 -26.48
N ARG A 150 10.68 -15.88 -25.39
CA ARG A 150 12.14 -16.09 -25.46
C ARG A 150 12.52 -17.53 -25.80
N THR A 151 11.71 -18.51 -25.43
CA THR A 151 11.94 -19.93 -25.79
C THR A 151 11.50 -20.22 -27.22
N ALA A 152 10.43 -19.59 -27.71
CA ALA A 152 9.97 -19.73 -29.09
C ALA A 152 10.96 -19.17 -30.14
N PHE A 153 11.74 -18.14 -29.79
CA PHE A 153 12.76 -17.58 -30.68
C PHE A 153 14.06 -18.40 -30.72
N LYS A 154 14.28 -19.32 -29.78
CA LYS A 154 15.48 -20.17 -29.72
C LYS A 154 15.32 -21.51 -30.47
N ASN A 155 14.11 -21.85 -30.91
CA ASN A 155 13.77 -23.12 -31.57
C ASN A 155 13.44 -22.99 -33.07
N ARG A 156 13.75 -21.85 -33.71
CA ARG A 156 13.57 -21.64 -35.16
C ARG A 156 14.89 -21.43 -35.93
N SER A 157 16.00 -21.82 -35.33
CA SER A 157 17.34 -21.72 -35.94
C SER A 157 17.99 -23.09 -36.01
N HIS A 158 17.37 -24.01 -36.75
CA HIS A 158 18.02 -25.21 -37.29
C HIS A 158 17.38 -25.57 -38.62
#